data_AF-A0A221V492-F1
#
_entry.id   AF-A0A221V492-F1
#
_cell.length_a   1.000
_cell.length_b   1.000
_cell.length_c   1.000
_cell.angle_alpha   90.00
_cell.angle_beta   90.00
_cell.angle_gamma   90.00
#
_symmetry.space_group_name_H-M   'P 1'
#
loop_
_entity.id
_entity.type
_entity.pdbx_description
1 polymer ?
#
loop_
_entity_poly.entity_id
_entity_poly.type
_entity_poly.pdbx_seq_one_letter_code
_entity_poly.pdbx_strand_id
1 'polypeptide(L)'
;MNTERIRHELAGFQATGQLYRYPYFNFIYTDGIKLMAELCKADWLVTDSAIQAMDLMKQSAFVTIDLFKEGDTAKIDYSDGNGNILHRQGYSFTDFPLETFRMYFVNNTLLLPSEY
;
A
#
# COMPACT_ATOMS: atom_id res chain seq x y z
N MET A 1 7.46 -4.97 17.61
CA MET A 1 7.84 -3.56 17.33
C MET A 1 6.67 -2.68 17.73
N ASN A 2 6.90 -1.51 18.33
CA ASN A 2 5.81 -0.64 18.79
C ASN A 2 5.13 0.03 17.58
N THR A 3 3.81 -0.16 17.41
CA THR A 3 2.98 0.43 16.35
C THR A 3 3.14 1.95 16.27
N GLU A 4 3.25 2.63 17.41
CA GLU A 4 3.46 4.09 17.47
C GLU A 4 4.78 4.51 16.84
N ARG A 5 5.83 3.69 17.02
CA ARG A 5 7.14 3.97 16.42
C ARG A 5 7.08 3.86 14.91
N ILE A 6 6.38 2.85 14.37
CA ILE A 6 6.20 2.69 12.92
C ILE A 6 5.44 3.90 12.35
N ARG A 7 4.35 4.32 12.99
CA ARG A 7 3.60 5.50 12.57
C ARG A 7 4.45 6.76 12.59
N HIS A 8 5.26 6.95 13.63
CA HIS A 8 6.16 8.10 13.74
C HIS A 8 7.25 8.08 12.66
N GLU A 9 7.87 6.93 12.40
CA GLU A 9 8.90 6.81 11.36
C GLU A 9 8.32 7.07 9.96
N LEU A 10 7.13 6.55 9.66
CA LEU A 10 6.46 6.83 8.38
C LEU A 10 5.98 8.28 8.25
N ALA A 11 5.50 8.90 9.34
CA ALA A 11 5.05 10.29 9.32
C ALA A 11 6.21 11.30 9.25
N GLY A 12 7.34 10.97 9.88
CA GLY A 12 8.57 11.78 9.85
C GLY A 12 9.45 11.52 8.63
N PHE A 13 9.08 10.55 7.79
CA PHE A 13 9.85 10.19 6.60
C PHE A 13 9.80 11.32 5.57
N GLN A 14 10.97 11.71 5.07
CA GLN A 14 11.11 12.62 3.95
C GLN A 14 11.55 11.83 2.72
N ALA A 15 10.69 11.79 1.72
CA ALA A 15 10.97 11.09 0.46
C ALA A 15 12.21 11.67 -0.21
N THR A 16 13.10 10.78 -0.68
CA THR A 16 14.29 11.20 -1.43
C THR A 16 13.98 11.40 -2.92
N GLY A 17 12.80 10.95 -3.36
CA GLY A 17 12.39 10.92 -4.76
C GLY A 17 12.91 9.69 -5.51
N GLN A 18 13.52 8.74 -4.81
CA GLN A 18 13.99 7.52 -5.42
C GLN A 18 12.82 6.56 -5.69
N LEU A 19 12.88 5.92 -6.85
CA LEU A 19 11.88 4.97 -7.32
C LEU A 19 12.52 3.60 -7.48
N TYR A 20 11.84 2.57 -6.99
CA TYR A 20 12.28 1.19 -7.03
C TYR A 20 11.41 0.42 -8.02
N ARG A 21 12.04 -0.27 -8.97
CA ARG A 21 11.32 -1.13 -9.92
C ARG A 21 11.18 -2.53 -9.35
N TYR A 22 9.97 -3.08 -9.40
CA TYR A 22 9.78 -4.49 -9.08
C TYR A 22 10.29 -5.37 -10.23
N PRO A 23 11.08 -6.45 -10.00
CA PRO A 23 11.73 -7.17 -11.09
C PRO A 23 10.77 -7.95 -12.02
N TYR A 24 9.69 -8.50 -11.46
CA TYR A 24 8.82 -9.46 -12.16
C TYR A 24 7.52 -8.87 -12.68
N PHE A 25 7.19 -7.64 -12.26
CA PHE A 25 5.92 -6.99 -12.58
C PHE A 25 6.17 -5.55 -12.99
N ASN A 26 5.33 -5.02 -13.88
CA ASN A 26 5.51 -3.67 -14.42
C ASN A 26 4.95 -2.59 -13.49
N PHE A 27 5.49 -2.52 -12.27
CA PHE A 27 5.25 -1.41 -11.37
C PHE A 27 6.55 -0.93 -10.71
N ILE A 28 6.50 0.32 -10.27
CA ILE A 28 7.51 0.93 -9.43
C ILE A 28 6.89 1.35 -8.10
N TYR A 29 7.72 1.63 -7.11
CA TYR A 29 7.27 2.12 -5.81
C TYR A 29 8.26 3.11 -5.20
N THR A 30 7.77 3.96 -4.31
CA THR A 30 8.53 5.05 -3.70
C THR A 30 9.34 4.60 -2.49
N ASP A 31 10.22 5.49 -2.01
CA ASP A 31 10.96 5.28 -0.76
C ASP A 31 10.05 5.01 0.44
N GLY A 32 8.93 5.72 0.55
CA GLY A 32 8.00 5.53 1.65
C GLY A 32 7.40 4.12 1.68
N ILE A 33 7.09 3.56 0.51
CA ILE A 33 6.61 2.18 0.39
C ILE A 33 7.71 1.18 0.74
N LYS A 34 8.94 1.42 0.29
CA LYS A 34 10.08 0.58 0.64
C LYS A 34 10.31 0.56 2.15
N LEU A 35 10.33 1.73 2.78
CA LEU A 35 10.49 1.86 4.23
C LEU A 35 9.35 1.15 4.98
N MET A 36 8.10 1.30 4.52
CA MET A 36 6.97 0.59 5.09
C MET A 36 7.15 -0.93 5.01
N ALA A 37 7.56 -1.45 3.86
CA ALA A 37 7.79 -2.88 3.67
C ALA A 37 8.87 -3.41 4.62
N GLU A 38 9.98 -2.68 4.77
CA GLU A 38 11.10 -3.02 5.66
C GLU A 38 10.68 -2.98 7.15
N LEU A 39 10.00 -1.91 7.58
CA LEU A 39 9.54 -1.76 8.97
C LEU A 39 8.45 -2.80 9.30
N CYS A 40 7.48 -2.97 8.42
CA CYS A 40 6.33 -3.83 8.69
C CYS A 40 6.59 -5.30 8.32
N LYS A 41 7.74 -5.63 7.71
CA LYS A 41 8.03 -6.93 7.08
C LYS A 41 6.92 -7.34 6.10
N ALA A 42 6.44 -6.37 5.34
CA ALA A 42 5.20 -6.46 4.58
C ALA A 42 5.44 -6.42 3.06
N ASP A 43 6.45 -7.16 2.57
CA ASP A 43 6.68 -7.30 1.12
C ASP A 43 5.45 -7.88 0.40
N TRP A 44 4.71 -8.76 1.08
CA TRP A 44 3.46 -9.34 0.58
C TRP A 44 2.42 -8.26 0.29
N LEU A 45 2.34 -7.22 1.11
CA LEU A 45 1.37 -6.13 0.95
C LEU A 45 1.71 -5.29 -0.28
N VAL A 46 3.00 -5.05 -0.53
CA VAL A 46 3.48 -4.32 -1.71
C VAL A 46 3.13 -5.05 -2.99
N THR A 47 3.45 -6.35 -3.07
CA THR A 47 3.22 -7.13 -4.29
C THR A 47 1.74 -7.35 -4.55
N ASP A 48 0.98 -7.78 -3.55
CA ASP A 48 -0.44 -8.10 -3.71
C ASP A 48 -1.24 -6.85 -4.06
N SER A 49 -0.99 -5.74 -3.36
CA SER A 49 -1.66 -4.45 -3.64
C SER A 49 -1.32 -3.93 -5.03
N ALA A 50 -0.05 -3.99 -5.45
CA ALA A 50 0.35 -3.51 -6.77
C ALA A 50 -0.23 -4.37 -7.89
N ILE A 51 -0.24 -5.70 -7.75
CA ILE A 51 -0.82 -6.60 -8.76
C ILE A 51 -2.31 -6.33 -8.93
N GLN A 52 -3.05 -6.27 -7.82
CA GLN A 52 -4.50 -5.99 -7.86
C GLN A 52 -4.77 -4.59 -8.42
N ALA A 53 -4.02 -3.57 -7.99
CA ALA A 53 -4.20 -2.21 -8.49
C ALA A 53 -3.86 -2.06 -9.98
N MET A 54 -2.82 -2.73 -10.49
CA MET A 54 -2.49 -2.75 -11.92
C MET A 54 -3.66 -3.28 -12.78
N ASP A 55 -4.40 -4.29 -12.30
CA ASP A 55 -5.57 -4.77 -13.03
C ASP A 55 -6.71 -3.74 -13.00
N LEU A 56 -6.92 -3.09 -11.85
CA LEU A 56 -7.93 -2.04 -11.67
C LEU A 56 -7.61 -0.74 -12.42
N MET A 57 -6.36 -0.53 -12.85
CA MET A 57 -5.98 0.61 -13.69
C MET A 57 -6.73 0.64 -15.03
N LYS A 58 -7.29 -0.49 -15.47
CA LYS A 58 -8.18 -0.57 -16.65
C LYS A 58 -9.53 0.13 -16.43
N GLN A 59 -9.91 0.33 -15.16
CA GLN A 59 -11.19 0.92 -14.75
C GLN A 59 -11.02 2.34 -14.20
N SER A 60 -9.91 2.62 -13.52
CA SER A 60 -9.60 3.94 -12.96
C SER A 60 -8.12 4.29 -13.11
N ALA A 61 -7.79 5.52 -13.49
CA ALA A 61 -6.40 5.99 -13.57
C ALA A 61 -5.74 6.19 -12.20
N PHE A 62 -6.53 6.18 -11.12
CA PHE A 62 -6.08 6.34 -9.75
C PHE A 62 -6.79 5.31 -8.86
N VAL A 63 -6.03 4.60 -8.04
CA VAL A 63 -6.56 3.59 -7.12
C VAL A 63 -6.10 3.90 -5.70
N THR A 64 -7.04 4.07 -4.77
CA THR A 64 -6.72 4.03 -3.34
C THR A 64 -6.74 2.60 -2.84
N ILE A 65 -5.83 2.28 -1.94
CA ILE A 65 -5.68 0.97 -1.33
C ILE A 65 -5.78 1.17 0.18
N ASP A 66 -6.90 0.74 0.76
CA ASP A 66 -7.23 0.95 2.16
C ASP A 66 -7.24 -0.38 2.91
N LEU A 67 -6.20 -0.62 3.72
CA LEU A 67 -6.08 -1.80 4.57
C LEU A 67 -6.72 -1.53 5.94
N PHE A 68 -7.57 -2.46 6.36
CA PHE A 68 -8.18 -2.53 7.68
C PHE A 68 -7.86 -3.90 8.29
N LYS A 69 -7.20 -3.91 9.44
CA LYS A 69 -6.85 -5.12 10.18
C LYS A 69 -7.70 -5.22 11.45
N GLU A 70 -8.26 -6.40 11.69
CA GLU A 70 -9.03 -6.75 12.87
C GLU A 70 -8.49 -8.06 13.46
N GLY A 71 -7.82 -7.98 14.61
CA GLY A 71 -7.13 -9.13 15.20
C GLY A 71 -6.04 -9.66 14.28
N ASP A 72 -6.15 -10.92 13.85
CA ASP A 72 -5.22 -11.51 12.87
C ASP A 72 -5.78 -11.49 11.45
N THR A 73 -6.94 -10.90 11.21
CA THR A 73 -7.56 -10.81 9.88
C THR A 73 -7.38 -9.42 9.29
N ALA A 74 -7.43 -9.32 7.95
CA ALA A 74 -7.45 -8.03 7.28
C ALA A 74 -8.40 -8.00 6.10
N LYS A 75 -8.75 -6.78 5.70
CA LYS A 75 -9.48 -6.48 4.47
C LYS A 75 -8.78 -5.31 3.78
N ILE A 76 -8.66 -5.39 2.47
CA ILE A 76 -8.24 -4.27 1.64
C ILE A 76 -9.42 -3.85 0.75
N ASP A 77 -9.77 -2.58 0.82
CA ASP A 77 -10.72 -1.95 -0.10
C ASP A 77 -9.92 -1.16 -1.15
N TYR A 78 -10.18 -1.45 -2.43
CA TYR A 78 -9.62 -0.71 -3.56
C TYR A 78 -10.68 0.23 -4.11
N SER A 79 -10.40 1.54 -4.18
CA SER A 79 -11.37 2.55 -4.65
C SER A 79 -10.76 3.47 -5.72
N ASP A 80 -11.59 4.23 -6.42
CA ASP A 80 -11.15 5.23 -7.41
C ASP A 80 -10.75 6.59 -6.78
N GLY A 81 -10.76 6.72 -5.46
CA GLY A 81 -10.52 7.97 -4.74
C GLY A 81 -11.72 8.91 -4.65
N ASN A 82 -12.83 8.61 -5.34
CA ASN A 82 -14.08 9.38 -5.34
C ASN A 82 -15.21 8.68 -4.58
N GLY A 83 -14.88 7.71 -3.72
CA GLY A 83 -15.84 6.96 -2.91
C GLY A 83 -16.46 5.76 -3.62
N ASN A 84 -16.03 5.43 -4.84
CA ASN A 84 -16.48 4.23 -5.54
C ASN A 84 -15.50 3.07 -5.31
N ILE A 85 -15.99 1.97 -4.73
CA ILE A 85 -15.20 0.77 -4.47
C ILE A 85 -15.14 -0.08 -5.75
N LEU A 86 -13.92 -0.31 -6.24
CA LEU A 86 -13.64 -1.12 -7.42
C LEU A 86 -13.48 -2.60 -7.07
N HIS A 87 -12.88 -2.90 -5.91
CA HIS A 87 -12.63 -4.26 -5.46
C HIS A 87 -12.51 -4.34 -3.94
N ARG A 88 -12.82 -5.49 -3.35
CA ARG A 88 -12.55 -5.80 -1.94
C ARG A 88 -11.90 -7.16 -1.82
N GLN A 89 -10.84 -7.23 -1.05
CA GLN A 89 -10.08 -8.45 -0.79
C GLN A 89 -10.00 -8.71 0.71
N GLY A 90 -10.33 -9.93 1.13
CA GLY A 90 -10.23 -10.37 2.52
C GLY A 90 -9.05 -11.31 2.74
N TYR A 91 -8.41 -11.20 3.89
CA TYR A 91 -7.31 -12.03 4.33
C TYR A 91 -7.68 -12.68 5.67
N SER A 92 -7.71 -14.01 5.68
CA SER A 92 -7.97 -14.78 6.91
C SER A 92 -6.81 -14.73 7.90
N PHE A 93 -5.64 -14.24 7.46
CA PHE A 93 -4.47 -14.05 8.29
C PHE A 93 -3.62 -12.88 7.79
N THR A 94 -3.08 -12.06 8.70
CA THR A 94 -2.06 -11.07 8.43
C THR A 94 -1.18 -10.83 9.66
N ASP A 95 0.11 -10.62 9.43
CA ASP A 95 1.08 -10.18 10.43
C ASP A 95 1.33 -8.67 10.39
N PHE A 96 0.60 -7.92 9.55
CA PHE A 96 0.79 -6.49 9.39
C PHE A 96 0.57 -5.75 10.72
N PRO A 97 1.46 -4.84 11.14
CA PRO A 97 1.43 -4.32 12.51
C PRO A 97 0.42 -3.19 12.74
N LEU A 98 -0.06 -2.52 11.69
CA LEU A 98 -0.99 -1.40 11.82
C LEU A 98 -2.44 -1.83 11.59
N GLU A 99 -3.36 -1.29 12.39
CA GLU A 99 -4.81 -1.53 12.23
C GLU A 99 -5.37 -0.92 10.94
N THR A 100 -4.81 0.22 10.53
CA THR A 100 -5.23 0.94 9.33
C THR A 100 -4.02 1.47 8.59
N PHE A 101 -4.05 1.33 7.27
CA PHE A 101 -3.01 1.83 6.39
C PHE A 101 -3.53 2.14 5.00
N ARG A 102 -3.04 3.22 4.41
CA ARG A 102 -3.46 3.70 3.09
C ARG A 102 -2.26 3.85 2.17
N MET A 103 -2.42 3.40 0.94
CA MET A 103 -1.48 3.61 -0.17
C MET A 103 -2.26 4.09 -1.40
N TYR A 104 -1.54 4.66 -2.35
CA TYR A 104 -2.08 5.02 -3.66
C TYR A 104 -1.34 4.31 -4.77
N PHE A 105 -2.08 4.00 -5.83
CA PHE A 105 -1.52 3.46 -7.07
C PHE A 105 -1.96 4.32 -8.25
N VAL A 106 -0.97 4.85 -8.98
CA VAL A 106 -1.18 5.76 -10.13
C VAL A 106 0.01 5.66 -11.06
N ASN A 107 -0.22 5.69 -12.38
CA ASN A 107 0.86 5.62 -13.39
C ASN A 107 1.87 4.48 -13.11
N ASN A 108 1.36 3.30 -12.77
CA ASN A 108 2.16 2.12 -12.42
C ASN A 108 3.12 2.33 -11.22
N THR A 109 2.83 3.31 -10.37
CA THR A 109 3.60 3.66 -9.17
C THR A 109 2.75 3.41 -7.93
N LEU A 110 3.26 2.62 -7.00
CA LEU A 110 2.72 2.48 -5.64
C LEU A 110 3.43 3.48 -4.71
N LEU A 111 2.68 4.26 -3.96
CA LEU A 111 3.23 5.30 -3.09
C LEU A 111 2.42 5.57 -1.82
N LEU A 112 3.04 6.21 -0.84
CA LEU A 112 2.35 6.69 0.35
C LEU A 112 1.51 7.95 0.06
N PRO A 113 0.45 8.23 0.83
CA PRO A 113 -0.32 9.46 0.66
C PRO A 113 0.47 10.76 0.81
N SER A 114 1.58 10.74 1.55
CA SER A 114 2.49 11.89 1.71
C SER A 114 3.38 12.13 0.49
N GLU A 115 3.40 11.20 -0.49
CA GLU A 115 4.25 11.23 -1.68
C GLU A 115 3.46 11.48 -2.98
N TYR A 116 2.14 11.70 -2.90
CA TYR A 116 1.24 12.03 -4.02
C TYR A 116 1.06 13.54 -4.15
#